data_AF-A0A927HGD4-F1
#
_entry.id   AF-A0A927HGD4-F1
#
_cell.length_a   1.000
_cell.length_b   1.000
_cell.length_c   1.000
_cell.angle_alpha   90.00
_cell.angle_beta   90.00
_cell.angle_gamma   90.00
#
_symmetry.space_group_name_H-M   'P 1'
#
loop_
_entity.id
_entity.type
_entity.pdbx_description
1 polymer ?
#
loop_
_entity_poly.entity_id
_entity_poly.type
_entity_poly.pdbx_seq_one_letter_code
_entity_poly.pdbx_strand_id
1 'polypeptide(L)'
;MDLLVSEGVGEVKVLSISERLGVSRSSFYWYFKSRQDLLDALLKRWEQTNTGQLVRHAEMPAATITEAVCNTARCWVDTALFNHKLDFAIREWARRDGAVRRVIDQTDATRVDAFTAMFERFGYGSDEAEVRARVMYFMQVGYYALELSEPLAERMKRVRNYVLSFTGQEAKDAEVNALIAYAIQAQGRD
;
A
#
# COMPACT_ATOMS: atom_id res chain seq x y z
N MET A 1 -7.12 9.67 -10.33
CA MET A 1 -6.53 9.42 -9.00
C MET A 1 -5.90 10.69 -8.46
N ASP A 2 -5.13 11.43 -9.27
CA ASP A 2 -4.42 12.64 -8.84
C ASP A 2 -5.31 13.68 -8.17
N LEU A 3 -6.48 13.97 -8.73
CA LEU A 3 -7.43 14.93 -8.14
C LEU A 3 -7.87 14.53 -6.72
N LEU A 4 -8.12 13.23 -6.50
CA LEU A 4 -8.45 12.71 -5.17
C LEU A 4 -7.27 12.87 -4.21
N VAL A 5 -6.04 12.63 -4.68
CA VAL A 5 -4.82 12.77 -3.87
C VAL A 5 -4.52 14.22 -3.52
N SER A 6 -4.67 15.14 -4.48
CA SER A 6 -4.26 16.54 -4.31
C SER A 6 -5.34 17.41 -3.67
N GLU A 7 -6.62 17.13 -3.92
CA GLU A 7 -7.73 18.01 -3.55
C GLU A 7 -8.83 17.30 -2.74
N GLY A 8 -8.68 15.99 -2.51
CA GLY A 8 -9.62 15.20 -1.72
C GLY A 8 -10.91 14.82 -2.46
N VAL A 9 -11.70 13.94 -1.85
CA VAL A 9 -12.92 13.38 -2.47
C VAL A 9 -13.99 14.43 -2.79
N GLY A 10 -14.01 15.54 -2.03
CA GLY A 10 -14.92 16.65 -2.22
C GLY A 10 -14.81 17.26 -3.62
N GLU A 11 -13.58 17.36 -4.15
CA GLU A 11 -13.30 17.95 -5.46
C GLU A 11 -13.33 16.97 -6.62
N VAL A 12 -13.56 15.68 -6.34
CA VAL A 12 -13.88 14.66 -7.35
C VAL A 12 -15.32 14.84 -7.84
N LYS A 13 -15.56 15.93 -8.56
CA LYS A 13 -16.83 16.31 -9.19
C LYS A 13 -16.71 16.18 -10.71
N VAL A 14 -17.83 15.89 -11.37
CA VAL A 14 -17.88 15.77 -12.84
C VAL A 14 -17.31 17.00 -13.52
N LEU A 15 -17.68 18.20 -13.04
CA LEU A 15 -17.19 19.46 -13.61
C LEU A 15 -15.67 19.61 -13.46
N SER A 16 -15.14 19.44 -12.25
CA SER A 16 -13.70 19.53 -11.98
C SER A 16 -12.88 18.55 -12.82
N ILE A 17 -13.40 17.34 -13.03
CA ILE A 17 -12.76 16.32 -13.87
C ILE A 17 -12.82 16.72 -15.34
N SER A 18 -13.99 17.14 -15.83
CA SER A 18 -14.18 17.59 -17.21
C SER A 18 -13.25 18.76 -17.56
N GLU A 19 -13.13 19.75 -16.67
CA GLU A 19 -12.23 20.90 -16.85
C GLU A 19 -10.77 20.48 -16.87
N ARG A 20 -10.33 19.65 -15.92
CA ARG A 20 -8.95 19.17 -15.84
C ARG A 20 -8.54 18.29 -17.02
N LEU A 21 -9.48 17.54 -17.59
CA LEU A 21 -9.26 16.70 -18.77
C LEU A 21 -9.51 17.44 -20.10
N GLY A 22 -10.02 18.67 -20.07
CA GLY A 22 -10.36 19.43 -21.28
C GLY A 22 -11.50 18.80 -22.10
N VAL A 23 -12.40 18.05 -21.46
CA VAL A 23 -13.51 17.33 -22.11
C VAL A 23 -14.87 17.87 -21.67
N SER A 24 -15.91 17.61 -22.46
CA SER A 24 -17.28 17.99 -22.10
C SER A 24 -17.80 17.18 -20.92
N ARG A 25 -18.80 17.72 -20.19
CA ARG A 25 -19.55 16.96 -19.17
C ARG A 25 -20.26 15.75 -19.77
N SER A 26 -20.70 15.83 -21.02
CA SER A 26 -21.35 14.71 -21.72
C SER A 26 -20.37 13.56 -21.94
N SER A 27 -19.09 13.83 -22.19
CA SER A 27 -18.03 12.84 -22.35
C SER A 27 -17.82 11.99 -21.09
N PHE A 28 -18.05 12.56 -19.90
CA PHE A 28 -17.97 11.82 -18.64
C PHE A 28 -18.99 10.69 -18.56
N TYR A 29 -20.24 10.95 -18.96
CA TYR A 29 -21.34 9.99 -18.83
C TYR A 29 -21.24 8.79 -19.77
N TRP A 30 -20.33 8.84 -20.76
CA TRP A 30 -19.95 7.66 -21.54
C TRP A 30 -19.15 6.63 -20.73
N TYR A 31 -18.37 7.08 -19.74
CA TYR A 31 -17.52 6.23 -18.93
C TYR A 31 -18.14 5.88 -17.58
N PHE A 32 -18.85 6.84 -16.95
CA PHE A 32 -19.42 6.67 -15.63
C PHE A 32 -20.88 7.11 -15.60
N LYS A 33 -21.75 6.25 -15.11
CA LYS A 33 -23.20 6.52 -15.05
C LYS A 33 -23.54 7.63 -14.07
N SER A 34 -22.70 7.84 -13.06
CA SER A 34 -22.88 8.86 -12.04
C SER A 34 -21.55 9.21 -11.37
N ARG A 35 -21.54 10.24 -10.51
CA ARG A 35 -20.40 10.48 -9.61
C ARG A 35 -20.15 9.30 -8.68
N GLN A 36 -21.19 8.62 -8.21
CA GLN A 36 -21.02 7.46 -7.33
C GLN A 36 -20.32 6.31 -8.07
N ASP A 37 -20.69 6.07 -9.32
CA ASP A 37 -20.07 5.04 -10.18
C ASP A 37 -18.56 5.30 -10.39
N LEU A 38 -18.18 6.57 -10.55
CA LEU A 38 -16.77 6.98 -10.55
C LEU A 38 -16.11 6.68 -9.19
N LEU A 39 -16.72 7.11 -8.08
CA LEU A 39 -16.17 6.92 -6.73
C LEU A 39 -15.94 5.44 -6.41
N ASP A 40 -16.90 4.58 -6.77
CA ASP A 40 -16.80 3.12 -6.62
C ASP A 40 -15.67 2.55 -7.49
N ALA A 41 -15.52 3.04 -8.73
CA ALA A 41 -14.41 2.64 -9.60
C ALA A 41 -13.04 3.08 -9.06
N LEU A 42 -12.94 4.25 -8.43
CA LEU A 42 -11.71 4.73 -7.78
C LEU A 42 -11.33 3.82 -6.60
N LEU A 43 -12.30 3.44 -5.76
CA LEU A 43 -12.08 2.50 -4.65
C LEU A 43 -11.61 1.15 -5.15
N LYS A 44 -12.28 0.59 -6.16
CA LYS A 44 -11.89 -0.70 -6.77
C LYS A 44 -10.48 -0.64 -7.34
N ARG A 45 -10.11 0.46 -8.01
CA ARG A 45 -8.76 0.64 -8.55
C ARG A 45 -7.71 0.73 -7.43
N TRP A 46 -8.01 1.47 -6.36
CA TRP A 46 -7.14 1.56 -5.19
C TRP A 46 -6.94 0.19 -4.53
N GLU A 47 -8.01 -0.58 -4.31
CA GLU A 47 -7.94 -1.93 -3.72
C GLU A 47 -7.10 -2.87 -4.58
N GLN A 48 -7.34 -2.90 -5.90
CA GLN A 48 -6.55 -3.72 -6.83
C GLN A 48 -5.07 -3.36 -6.85
N THR A 49 -4.74 -2.07 -6.74
CA THR A 49 -3.36 -1.60 -6.80
C THR A 49 -2.66 -1.82 -5.47
N ASN A 50 -3.15 -1.22 -4.39
CA ASN A 50 -2.45 -1.23 -3.11
C ASN A 50 -2.59 -2.56 -2.37
N THR A 51 -3.81 -3.12 -2.29
CA THR A 51 -4.04 -4.37 -1.54
C THR A 51 -3.57 -5.57 -2.34
N GLY A 52 -3.92 -5.62 -3.62
CA GLY A 52 -3.53 -6.72 -4.50
C GLY A 52 -2.01 -6.94 -4.57
N GLN A 53 -1.22 -5.86 -4.62
CA GLN A 53 0.23 -5.98 -4.66
C GLN A 53 0.83 -6.42 -3.32
N LEU A 54 0.32 -5.93 -2.17
CA LEU A 54 0.78 -6.40 -0.87
C LEU A 54 0.53 -7.89 -0.66
N VAL A 55 -0.68 -8.35 -1.01
CA VAL A 55 -1.04 -9.79 -0.94
C VAL A 55 -0.13 -10.60 -1.85
N ARG A 56 0.01 -10.19 -3.13
CA ARG A 56 0.88 -10.87 -4.08
C ARG A 56 2.33 -10.97 -3.59
N HIS A 57 2.88 -9.89 -3.03
CA HIS A 57 4.24 -9.88 -2.52
C HIS A 57 4.40 -10.70 -1.23
N ALA A 58 3.37 -10.75 -0.38
CA ALA A 58 3.33 -11.63 0.78
C ALA A 58 3.27 -13.10 0.39
N GLU A 59 2.70 -13.43 -0.79
CA GLU A 59 2.59 -14.79 -1.33
C GLU A 59 3.75 -15.20 -2.24
N MET A 60 4.66 -14.27 -2.58
CA MET A 60 5.80 -14.57 -3.43
C MET A 60 6.66 -15.71 -2.85
N PRO A 61 7.17 -16.61 -3.70
CA PRO A 61 8.14 -17.61 -3.27
C PRO A 61 9.35 -16.94 -2.60
N ALA A 62 9.73 -17.48 -1.44
CA ALA A 62 10.88 -17.07 -0.67
C ALA A 62 11.42 -18.27 0.09
N ALA A 63 12.74 -18.36 0.22
CA ALA A 63 13.42 -19.44 0.95
C ALA A 63 13.42 -19.20 2.47
N THR A 64 13.22 -17.96 2.91
CA THR A 64 13.25 -17.54 4.31
C THR A 64 12.14 -16.52 4.60
N ILE A 65 11.76 -16.37 5.86
CA ILE A 65 10.85 -15.31 6.29
C ILE A 65 11.46 -13.91 6.06
N THR A 66 12.77 -13.76 6.22
CA THR A 66 13.47 -12.49 6.02
C THR A 66 13.43 -12.07 4.54
N GLU A 67 13.59 -13.01 3.61
CA GLU A 67 13.37 -12.77 2.19
C GLU A 67 11.90 -12.43 1.89
N ALA A 68 10.93 -13.14 2.48
CA ALA A 68 9.52 -12.86 2.30
C ALA A 68 9.14 -11.44 2.79
N VAL A 69 9.63 -11.03 3.95
CA VAL A 69 9.47 -9.64 4.44
C VAL A 69 10.13 -8.64 3.49
N CYS A 70 11.34 -8.92 2.99
CA CYS A 70 11.98 -8.09 1.97
C CYS A 70 11.15 -8.00 0.67
N ASN A 71 10.45 -9.05 0.25
CA ASN A 71 9.53 -9.01 -0.88
C ASN A 71 8.38 -8.04 -0.63
N THR A 72 7.74 -8.08 0.54
CA THR A 72 6.67 -7.11 0.90
C THR A 72 7.20 -5.68 1.00
N ALA A 73 8.44 -5.51 1.45
CA ALA A 73 9.06 -4.20 1.57
C ALA A 73 9.24 -3.46 0.24
N ARG A 74 9.27 -4.19 -0.89
CA ARG A 74 9.27 -3.61 -2.24
C ARG A 74 8.04 -2.74 -2.48
N CYS A 75 6.87 -3.15 -1.98
CA CYS A 75 5.64 -2.36 -2.09
C CYS A 75 5.79 -1.00 -1.40
N TRP A 76 6.54 -0.92 -0.30
CA TRP A 76 6.66 0.30 0.48
C TRP A 76 7.68 1.32 -0.06
N VAL A 77 8.51 0.91 -1.02
CA VAL A 77 9.54 1.75 -1.64
C VAL A 77 9.26 2.05 -3.12
N ASP A 78 8.20 1.47 -3.68
CA ASP A 78 7.80 1.63 -5.07
C ASP A 78 6.33 2.09 -5.14
N THR A 79 6.13 3.34 -5.56
CA THR A 79 4.81 3.96 -5.57
C THR A 79 3.87 3.35 -6.61
N ALA A 80 4.41 2.64 -7.61
CA ALA A 80 3.62 1.90 -8.59
C ALA A 80 3.01 0.62 -7.99
N LEU A 81 3.62 0.07 -6.94
CA LEU A 81 3.10 -1.08 -6.20
C LEU A 81 2.18 -0.66 -5.06
N PHE A 82 2.54 0.39 -4.32
CA PHE A 82 1.69 0.95 -3.27
C PHE A 82 1.76 2.47 -3.26
N ASN A 83 0.67 3.10 -3.67
CA ASN A 83 0.57 4.55 -3.62
C ASN A 83 0.07 4.97 -2.22
N HIS A 84 1.00 5.36 -1.34
CA HIS A 84 0.67 5.75 0.04
C HIS A 84 -0.14 7.05 0.11
N LYS A 85 0.09 8.02 -0.79
CA LYS A 85 -0.70 9.27 -0.85
C LYS A 85 -2.15 8.98 -1.20
N LEU A 86 -2.37 8.04 -2.12
CA LEU A 86 -3.70 7.55 -2.46
C LEU A 86 -4.34 6.80 -1.29
N ASP A 87 -3.62 5.88 -0.63
CA ASP A 87 -4.13 5.17 0.56
C ASP A 87 -4.59 6.17 1.64
N PHE A 88 -3.79 7.22 1.87
CA PHE A 88 -4.12 8.28 2.80
C PHE A 88 -5.38 9.05 2.37
N ALA A 89 -5.48 9.50 1.11
CA ALA A 89 -6.66 10.19 0.61
C ALA A 89 -7.96 9.37 0.74
N ILE A 90 -7.90 8.04 0.55
CA ILE A 90 -9.04 7.15 0.79
C ILE A 90 -9.37 7.06 2.29
N ARG A 91 -8.36 6.96 3.16
CA ARG A 91 -8.58 6.98 4.63
C ARG A 91 -9.17 8.30 5.10
N GLU A 92 -8.79 9.43 4.50
CA GLU A 92 -9.41 10.72 4.78
C GLU A 92 -10.87 10.77 4.37
N TRP A 93 -11.20 10.25 3.18
CA TRP A 93 -12.59 10.09 2.73
C TRP A 93 -13.38 9.21 3.72
N ALA A 94 -12.81 8.09 4.15
CA ALA A 94 -13.43 7.17 5.11
C ALA A 94 -13.82 7.83 6.46
N ARG A 95 -13.18 8.93 6.86
CA ARG A 95 -13.51 9.62 8.13
C ARG A 95 -14.94 10.13 8.17
N ARG A 96 -15.55 10.41 7.02
CA ARG A 96 -16.91 10.97 6.91
C ARG A 96 -17.86 10.07 6.10
N ASP A 97 -17.39 8.90 5.67
CA ASP A 97 -18.14 7.97 4.84
C ASP A 97 -18.06 6.55 5.41
N GLY A 98 -19.17 6.10 6.01
CA GLY A 98 -19.23 4.79 6.65
C GLY A 98 -19.15 3.62 5.67
N ALA A 99 -19.51 3.80 4.40
CA ALA A 99 -19.36 2.74 3.40
C ALA A 99 -17.90 2.55 3.03
N VAL A 100 -17.17 3.64 2.80
CA VAL A 100 -15.73 3.60 2.52
C VAL A 100 -14.97 3.11 3.74
N ARG A 101 -15.39 3.48 4.95
CA ARG A 101 -14.79 2.95 6.18
C ARG A 101 -14.82 1.43 6.24
N ARG A 102 -15.94 0.79 5.90
CA ARG A 102 -16.04 -0.67 5.82
C ARG A 102 -15.10 -1.27 4.77
N VAL A 103 -14.92 -0.60 3.64
CA VAL A 103 -13.96 -1.02 2.59
C VAL A 103 -12.52 -0.97 3.11
N ILE A 104 -12.15 0.09 3.85
CA ILE A 104 -10.84 0.18 4.52
C ILE A 104 -10.68 -0.94 5.54
N ASP A 105 -11.66 -1.15 6.41
CA ASP A 105 -11.57 -2.17 7.47
C ASP A 105 -11.39 -3.58 6.87
N GLN A 106 -12.14 -3.91 5.80
CA GLN A 106 -11.98 -5.18 5.08
C GLN A 106 -10.63 -5.29 4.37
N THR A 107 -10.15 -4.19 3.78
CA THR A 107 -8.86 -4.14 3.12
C THR A 107 -7.71 -4.34 4.10
N ASP A 108 -7.75 -3.67 5.25
CA ASP A 108 -6.73 -3.77 6.30
C ASP A 108 -6.71 -5.20 6.87
N ALA A 109 -7.88 -5.83 7.06
CA ALA A 109 -7.98 -7.24 7.44
C ALA A 109 -7.31 -8.16 6.39
N THR A 110 -7.65 -8.02 5.11
CA THR A 110 -7.04 -8.82 4.03
C THR A 110 -5.51 -8.68 3.99
N ARG A 111 -4.98 -7.47 4.23
CA ARG A 111 -3.52 -7.22 4.26
C ARG A 111 -2.86 -7.91 5.46
N VAL A 112 -3.48 -7.81 6.64
CA VAL A 112 -3.00 -8.48 7.86
C VAL A 112 -3.07 -10.00 7.72
N ASP A 113 -4.15 -10.54 7.15
CA ASP A 113 -4.31 -11.99 6.92
C ASP A 113 -3.23 -12.52 5.98
N ALA A 114 -2.93 -11.80 4.88
CA ALA A 114 -1.87 -12.20 3.96
C ALA A 114 -0.48 -12.22 4.61
N PHE A 115 -0.18 -11.23 5.47
CA PHE A 115 1.07 -11.22 6.24
C PHE A 115 1.09 -12.30 7.33
N THR A 116 -0.04 -12.57 7.98
CA THR A 116 -0.17 -13.64 8.97
C THR A 116 0.13 -14.99 8.32
N ALA A 117 -0.52 -15.28 7.19
CA ALA A 117 -0.26 -16.47 6.39
C ALA A 117 1.19 -16.52 5.90
N MET A 118 1.82 -15.39 5.58
CA MET A 118 3.24 -15.33 5.25
C MET A 118 4.11 -15.81 6.42
N PHE A 119 3.90 -15.32 7.65
CA PHE A 119 4.64 -15.77 8.82
C PHE A 119 4.38 -17.25 9.14
N GLU A 120 3.12 -17.71 9.10
CA GLU A 120 2.76 -19.10 9.36
C GLU A 120 3.45 -20.09 8.41
N ARG A 121 3.59 -19.74 7.11
CA ARG A 121 4.33 -20.57 6.13
C ARG A 121 5.79 -20.82 6.50
N PHE A 122 6.38 -19.97 7.36
CA PHE A 122 7.75 -20.13 7.86
C PHE A 122 7.81 -20.62 9.31
N GLY A 123 6.73 -21.21 9.83
CA GLY A 123 6.71 -21.96 11.09
C GLY A 123 6.43 -21.11 12.34
N TYR A 124 6.00 -19.86 12.20
CA TYR A 124 5.52 -19.06 13.32
C TYR A 124 4.15 -19.57 13.77
N GLY A 125 3.92 -19.63 15.08
CA GLY A 125 2.61 -19.98 15.63
C GLY A 125 1.56 -18.92 15.29
N SER A 126 0.29 -19.30 15.14
CA SER A 126 -0.77 -18.43 14.62
C SER A 126 -0.90 -17.10 15.40
N ASP A 127 -0.94 -17.15 16.73
CA ASP A 127 -1.02 -15.95 17.58
C ASP A 127 0.19 -15.01 17.38
N GLU A 128 1.39 -15.58 17.28
CA GLU A 128 2.62 -14.80 17.06
C GLU A 128 2.66 -14.23 15.64
N ALA A 129 2.25 -15.01 14.65
CA ALA A 129 2.18 -14.62 13.25
C ALA A 129 1.23 -13.43 13.05
N GLU A 130 0.04 -13.48 13.66
CA GLU A 130 -0.93 -12.37 13.61
C GLU A 130 -0.32 -11.11 14.23
N VAL A 131 0.26 -11.21 15.43
CA VAL A 131 0.85 -10.05 16.11
C VAL A 131 2.00 -9.45 15.29
N ARG A 132 2.88 -10.26 14.71
CA ARG A 132 3.99 -9.79 13.85
C ARG A 132 3.47 -9.14 12.58
N ALA A 133 2.46 -9.72 11.94
CA ALA A 133 1.79 -9.15 10.77
C ALA A 133 1.21 -7.77 11.07
N ARG A 134 0.51 -7.62 12.21
CA ARG A 134 -0.05 -6.35 12.68
C ARG A 134 1.03 -5.33 12.98
N VAL A 135 2.10 -5.71 13.68
CA VAL A 135 3.23 -4.81 13.99
C VAL A 135 3.85 -4.31 12.69
N MET A 136 4.15 -5.20 11.74
CA MET A 136 4.72 -4.82 10.45
C MET A 136 3.80 -3.89 9.66
N TYR A 137 2.51 -4.22 9.58
CA TYR A 137 1.54 -3.45 8.80
C TYR A 137 1.25 -2.07 9.40
N PHE A 138 0.87 -2.01 10.68
CA PHE A 138 0.45 -0.76 11.31
C PHE A 138 1.60 0.19 11.60
N MET A 139 2.81 -0.32 11.83
CA MET A 139 4.01 0.52 11.85
C MET A 139 4.16 1.26 10.51
N GLN A 140 3.92 0.56 9.39
CA GLN A 140 4.09 1.15 8.07
C GLN A 140 2.97 2.13 7.71
N VAL A 141 1.74 1.87 8.16
CA VAL A 141 0.65 2.86 8.13
C VAL A 141 1.04 4.12 8.93
N GLY A 142 1.61 3.95 10.13
CA GLY A 142 2.08 5.06 10.97
C GLY A 142 3.19 5.87 10.29
N TYR A 143 4.13 5.20 9.63
CA TYR A 143 5.22 5.84 8.87
C TYR A 143 4.68 6.80 7.80
N TYR A 144 3.64 6.39 7.08
CA TYR A 144 3.01 7.23 6.06
C TYR A 144 2.09 8.31 6.65
N ALA A 145 1.37 8.00 7.73
CA ALA A 145 0.48 8.97 8.39
C ALA A 145 1.25 10.15 9.00
N LEU A 146 2.51 9.95 9.38
CA LEU A 146 3.40 11.00 9.89
C LEU A 146 4.13 11.77 8.79
N GLU A 147 3.94 11.42 7.52
CA GLU A 147 4.59 12.05 6.35
C GLU A 147 6.10 12.27 6.54
N LEU A 148 6.78 11.25 7.08
CA LEU A 148 8.21 11.34 7.37
C LEU A 148 8.99 11.60 6.07
N SER A 149 9.57 12.80 5.95
CA SER A 149 10.43 13.19 4.83
C SER A 149 11.83 12.62 5.01
N GLU A 150 11.97 11.30 4.94
CA GLU A 150 13.25 10.61 5.01
C GLU A 150 13.76 10.22 3.61
N PRO A 151 15.02 10.52 3.26
CA PRO A 151 15.61 10.03 2.03
C PRO A 151 15.62 8.49 1.99
N LEU A 152 15.33 7.90 0.82
CA LEU A 152 15.31 6.45 0.66
C LEU A 152 16.61 5.80 1.12
N ALA A 153 17.76 6.41 0.83
CA ALA A 153 19.06 5.91 1.26
C ALA A 153 19.17 5.75 2.79
N GLU A 154 18.63 6.69 3.57
CA GLU A 154 18.62 6.59 5.05
C GLU A 154 17.65 5.52 5.53
N ARG A 155 16.49 5.39 4.87
CA ARG A 155 15.53 4.32 5.16
C ARG A 155 16.12 2.94 4.89
N MET A 156 16.90 2.79 3.81
CA MET A 156 17.55 1.54 3.43
C MET A 156 18.61 1.07 4.43
N LYS A 157 19.30 2.00 5.12
CA LYS A 157 20.23 1.63 6.21
C LYS A 157 19.55 0.88 7.37
N ARG A 158 18.24 1.07 7.56
CA ARG A 158 17.48 0.48 8.67
C ARG A 158 16.79 -0.82 8.32
N VAL A 159 16.80 -1.23 7.04
CA VAL A 159 16.10 -2.43 6.56
C VAL A 159 16.45 -3.66 7.39
N ARG A 160 17.74 -3.90 7.65
CA ARG A 160 18.18 -5.06 8.43
C ARG A 160 17.57 -5.08 9.82
N ASN A 161 17.56 -3.94 10.52
CA ASN A 161 17.00 -3.85 11.87
C ASN A 161 15.48 -3.95 11.87
N TYR A 162 14.81 -3.43 10.84
CA TYR A 162 13.36 -3.61 10.68
C TYR A 162 13.00 -5.08 10.42
N VAL A 163 13.71 -5.75 9.51
CA VAL A 163 13.49 -7.18 9.23
C VAL A 163 13.74 -8.01 10.49
N LEU A 164 14.82 -7.74 11.22
CA LEU A 164 15.08 -8.38 12.51
C LEU A 164 13.95 -8.11 13.51
N SER A 165 13.45 -6.88 13.59
CA SER A 165 12.36 -6.53 14.51
C SER A 165 11.05 -7.24 14.17
N PHE A 166 10.71 -7.38 12.88
CA PHE A 166 9.47 -8.05 12.46
C PHE A 166 9.57 -9.56 12.56
N THR A 167 10.73 -10.14 12.27
CA THR A 167 10.89 -11.59 12.16
C THR A 167 11.54 -12.23 13.38
N GLY A 168 12.35 -11.50 14.14
CA GLY A 168 13.25 -12.07 15.14
C GLY A 168 14.43 -12.83 14.52
N GLN A 169 14.66 -12.72 13.20
CA GLN A 169 15.74 -13.39 12.49
C GLN A 169 16.63 -12.38 11.75
N GLU A 170 17.94 -12.64 11.73
CA GLU A 170 18.87 -11.81 10.96
C GLU A 170 18.74 -12.10 9.47
N ALA A 171 18.47 -11.06 8.68
CA ALA A 171 18.41 -11.17 7.23
C ALA A 171 19.79 -11.47 6.63
N LYS A 172 19.83 -12.26 5.55
CA LYS A 172 21.07 -12.49 4.80
C LYS A 172 21.43 -11.24 4.00
N ASP A 173 22.72 -11.02 3.76
CA ASP A 173 23.20 -9.89 2.94
C ASP A 173 22.57 -9.89 1.54
N ALA A 174 22.42 -11.07 0.93
CA ALA A 174 21.80 -11.21 -0.38
C ALA A 174 20.35 -10.69 -0.41
N GLU A 175 19.57 -10.94 0.65
CA GLU A 175 18.16 -10.55 0.75
C GLU A 175 18.03 -9.03 0.90
N VAL A 176 18.86 -8.43 1.77
CA VAL A 176 18.89 -6.98 1.98
C VAL A 176 19.40 -6.26 0.72
N ASN A 177 20.48 -6.75 0.12
CA ASN A 177 21.06 -6.16 -1.09
C ASN A 177 20.10 -6.24 -2.28
N ALA A 178 19.33 -7.32 -2.40
CA ALA A 178 18.30 -7.44 -3.43
C ALA A 178 17.19 -6.39 -3.27
N LEU A 179 16.74 -6.12 -2.04
CA LEU A 179 15.77 -5.05 -1.77
C LEU A 179 16.35 -3.67 -2.05
N ILE A 180 17.60 -3.39 -1.64
CA ILE A 180 18.25 -2.10 -1.90
C ILE A 180 18.40 -1.87 -3.41
N ALA A 181 18.86 -2.88 -4.15
CA ALA A 181 18.98 -2.81 -5.60
C ALA A 181 17.61 -2.54 -6.27
N TYR A 182 16.56 -3.21 -5.80
CA TYR A 182 15.19 -2.95 -6.26
C TYR A 182 14.77 -1.51 -5.98
N ALA A 183 15.00 -1.00 -4.77
CA ALA A 183 14.58 0.33 -4.35
C ALA A 183 15.27 1.44 -5.17
N ILE A 184 16.56 1.28 -5.48
CA ILE A 184 17.31 2.20 -6.35
C ILE A 184 16.72 2.19 -7.77
N GLN A 185 16.40 1.02 -8.32
CA GLN A 185 15.79 0.91 -9.64
C GLN A 185 14.38 1.51 -9.70
N ALA A 186 13.58 1.33 -8.64
CA ALA A 186 12.23 1.88 -8.55
C ALA A 186 12.25 3.42 -8.53
N GLN A 187 13.18 4.04 -7.81
CA GLN A 187 13.34 5.51 -7.81
C GLN A 187 13.67 6.11 -9.17
N GLY A 188 14.33 5.35 -10.06
CA GLY A 188 14.63 5.82 -11.41
C GLY A 188 13.44 5.76 -12.39
N ARG A 189 12.27 5.29 -11.95
CA ARG A 189 11.05 5.15 -12.79
C ARG A 189 10.00 6.23 -12.54
N ASP A 190 10.10 6.95 -11.43
CA ASP A 190 9.24 8.09 -11.07
C ASP A 190 9.73 9.37 -11.78
#